data_AF-A0A952XFR7-F1
#
_entry.id   AF-A0A952XFR7-F1
#
_cell.length_a   1.000
_cell.length_b   1.000
_cell.length_c   1.000
_cell.angle_alpha   90.00
_cell.angle_beta   90.00
_cell.angle_gamma   90.00
#
_symmetry.space_group_name_H-M   'P 1'
#
loop_
_entity.id
_entity.type
_entity.pdbx_description
1 polymer ?
#
loop_
_entity_poly.entity_id
_entity_poly.type
_entity_poly.pdbx_seq_one_letter_code
_entity_poly.pdbx_strand_id
1 'polypeptide(L)'
;MGVPKDLLIQPDRNSVRPEELKAYDRVVGRQTFYGYSKGTPGYDFRPKGQEAGPYFGVLLNAPLVADHLSELGVYYRTRGEFPGSFSHADREWVDIVLGEHLGFNMWGHILDGVAVGVRPEAVYAVLEHREGDLTEDERQMAQYIRRLADGALEASDWDFVQTKYGTRGAVEYSAWIAHLITTIRLIQAFLANHSDSNEVLAARLRKFITDGEQLPDPKARVPKMEYEEPGAR
;
A
#
# COMPACT_ATOMS: atom_id res chain seq x y z
N MET A 1 13.21 8.03 -21.45
CA MET A 1 14.24 8.91 -20.86
C MET A 1 14.89 8.15 -19.72
N GLY A 2 16.21 7.97 -19.76
CA GLY A 2 16.93 7.14 -18.80
C GLY A 2 17.00 7.78 -17.42
N VAL A 3 16.75 6.99 -16.38
CA VAL A 3 16.89 7.40 -14.98
C VAL A 3 18.38 7.68 -14.71
N PRO A 4 18.75 8.79 -14.05
CA PRO A 4 20.12 9.06 -13.61
C PRO A 4 20.66 7.91 -12.75
N LYS A 5 21.94 7.58 -12.92
CA LYS A 5 22.64 6.46 -12.24
C LYS A 5 22.79 6.64 -10.72
N ASP A 6 22.44 7.81 -10.18
CA ASP A 6 22.43 8.06 -8.75
C ASP A 6 20.99 7.89 -8.25
N LEU A 7 20.48 6.65 -8.27
CA LEU A 7 19.27 6.31 -7.53
C LEU A 7 19.49 6.76 -6.08
N LEU A 8 18.65 7.66 -5.60
CA LEU A 8 18.65 8.02 -4.18
C LEU A 8 18.46 6.72 -3.39
N ILE A 9 19.47 6.33 -2.65
CA ILE A 9 19.44 5.14 -1.79
C ILE A 9 19.26 5.55 -0.34
N GLN A 10 19.00 4.56 0.50
CA GLN A 10 19.03 4.71 1.94
C GLN A 10 20.37 5.32 2.39
N PRO A 11 20.36 6.48 3.08
CA PRO A 11 21.60 7.13 3.52
C PRO A 11 22.28 6.29 4.59
N ASP A 12 23.61 6.36 4.66
CA ASP A 12 24.35 5.73 5.76
C ASP A 12 23.86 6.30 7.09
N ARG A 13 23.57 5.43 8.06
CA ARG A 13 23.06 5.83 9.38
C ARG A 13 23.94 6.89 10.05
N ASN A 14 25.26 6.86 9.84
CA ASN A 14 26.21 7.81 10.43
C ASN A 14 26.15 9.21 9.77
N SER A 15 25.51 9.33 8.61
CA SER A 15 25.29 10.61 7.92
C SER A 15 23.99 11.31 8.35
N VAL A 16 23.13 10.62 9.10
CA VAL A 16 21.85 11.15 9.61
C VAL A 16 22.10 12.07 10.81
N ARG A 17 21.36 13.18 10.88
CA ARG A 17 21.48 14.15 11.97
C ARG A 17 21.15 13.50 13.32
N PRO A 18 21.88 13.81 14.41
CA PRO A 18 21.67 13.17 15.70
C PRO A 18 20.22 13.20 16.20
N GLU A 19 19.50 14.30 15.98
CA GLU A 19 18.10 14.47 16.39
C GLU A 19 17.11 13.63 15.57
N GLU A 20 17.49 13.17 14.38
CA GLU A 20 16.64 12.38 13.47
C GLU A 20 16.94 10.86 13.54
N LEU A 21 18.04 10.46 14.20
CA LEU A 21 18.47 9.05 14.28
C LEU A 21 17.38 8.12 14.82
N LYS A 22 16.63 8.56 15.84
CA LYS A 22 15.55 7.75 16.43
C LYS A 22 14.43 7.47 15.42
N ALA A 23 14.12 8.43 14.55
CA ALA A 23 13.11 8.29 13.50
C ALA A 23 13.62 7.38 12.37
N TYR A 24 14.87 7.57 11.95
CA TYR A 24 15.54 6.69 10.98
C TYR A 24 15.50 5.22 11.44
N ASP A 25 15.92 4.95 12.68
CA ASP A 25 15.99 3.60 13.24
C ASP A 25 14.59 2.96 13.34
N ARG A 26 13.54 3.73 13.68
CA ARG A 26 12.15 3.23 13.69
C ARG A 26 11.69 2.80 12.30
N VAL A 27 11.96 3.59 11.27
CA VAL A 27 11.60 3.26 9.89
C VAL A 27 12.31 1.98 9.44
N VAL A 28 13.63 1.90 9.62
CA VAL A 28 14.40 0.68 9.28
C VAL A 28 13.89 -0.54 10.05
N GLY A 29 13.60 -0.37 11.35
CA GLY A 29 13.03 -1.42 12.18
C GLY A 29 11.68 -1.93 11.68
N ARG A 30 10.75 -1.05 11.32
CA ARG A 30 9.43 -1.44 10.75
C ARG A 30 9.59 -2.16 9.42
N GLN A 31 10.44 -1.66 8.52
CA GLN A 31 10.65 -2.27 7.21
C GLN A 31 11.28 -3.67 7.30
N THR A 32 12.23 -3.86 8.21
CA THR A 32 12.82 -5.19 8.44
C THR A 32 11.86 -6.15 9.14
N PHE A 33 11.01 -5.66 10.05
CA PHE A 33 9.97 -6.46 10.71
C PHE A 33 8.96 -7.06 9.71
N TYR A 34 8.61 -6.34 8.64
CA TYR A 34 7.75 -6.85 7.56
C TYR A 34 8.37 -7.99 6.74
N GLY A 35 9.59 -8.44 7.07
CA GLY A 35 10.25 -9.55 6.40
C GLY A 35 10.98 -9.17 5.11
N TYR A 36 11.00 -7.87 4.76
CA TYR A 36 11.65 -7.40 3.54
C TYR A 36 13.16 -7.68 3.49
N SER A 37 13.83 -7.86 4.63
CA SER A 37 15.25 -8.23 4.66
C SER A 37 15.51 -9.70 4.35
N LYS A 38 14.49 -10.58 4.35
CA LYS A 38 14.64 -12.02 4.13
C LYS A 38 14.14 -12.50 2.77
N GLY A 39 13.39 -11.65 2.05
CA GLY A 39 12.61 -12.04 0.89
C GLY A 39 11.37 -12.84 1.33
N THR A 40 10.21 -12.48 0.78
CA THR A 40 8.92 -13.16 1.04
C THR A 40 8.16 -13.24 -0.29
N PRO A 41 7.18 -14.15 -0.47
CA PRO A 41 6.36 -14.14 -1.69
C PRO A 41 5.87 -12.73 -2.02
N GLY A 42 6.23 -12.23 -3.21
CA GLY A 42 5.92 -10.87 -3.66
C GLY A 42 7.00 -9.79 -3.42
N TYR A 43 8.09 -10.08 -2.68
CA TYR A 43 9.18 -9.12 -2.41
C TYR A 43 10.57 -9.76 -2.42
N ASP A 44 11.52 -9.06 -3.03
CA ASP A 44 12.91 -9.48 -3.12
C ASP A 44 13.69 -9.27 -1.81
N PHE A 45 14.77 -10.05 -1.65
CA PHE A 45 15.76 -9.87 -0.60
C PHE A 45 16.43 -8.48 -0.69
N ARG A 46 16.64 -7.84 0.46
CA ARG A 46 17.29 -6.52 0.55
C ARG A 46 18.69 -6.61 1.17
N PRO A 47 19.73 -6.08 0.51
CA PRO A 47 21.09 -6.10 1.05
C PRO A 47 21.24 -5.13 2.24
N LYS A 48 22.32 -5.32 3.01
CA LYS A 48 22.70 -4.42 4.10
C LYS A 48 22.89 -2.99 3.57
N GLY A 49 22.38 -1.99 4.30
CA GLY A 49 22.35 -0.59 3.89
C GLY A 49 21.22 -0.25 2.92
N GLN A 50 20.34 -1.19 2.58
CA GLN A 50 19.12 -0.95 1.79
C GLN A 50 17.90 -1.66 2.41
N GLU A 51 17.94 -1.91 3.72
CA GLU A 51 16.93 -2.66 4.46
C GLU A 51 15.54 -2.00 4.36
N ALA A 52 15.48 -0.67 4.31
CA ALA A 52 14.24 0.08 4.16
C ALA A 52 13.60 -0.07 2.77
N GLY A 53 14.33 -0.63 1.81
CA GLY A 53 13.86 -0.83 0.43
C GLY A 53 13.89 0.44 -0.39
N PRO A 54 13.43 0.37 -1.65
CA PRO A 54 13.65 1.46 -2.59
C PRO A 54 12.85 2.71 -2.20
N TYR A 55 11.59 2.58 -1.78
CA TYR A 55 10.76 3.74 -1.42
C TYR A 55 11.19 4.39 -0.09
N PHE A 56 11.17 3.63 1.01
CA PHE A 56 11.55 4.18 2.30
C PHE A 56 13.05 4.48 2.39
N GLY A 57 13.90 3.79 1.63
CA GLY A 57 15.32 4.12 1.51
C GLY A 57 15.53 5.55 1.01
N VAL A 58 14.83 5.97 -0.05
CA VAL A 58 14.89 7.36 -0.51
C VAL A 58 14.36 8.32 0.57
N LEU A 59 13.20 8.00 1.15
CA LEU A 59 12.56 8.86 2.18
C LEU A 59 13.43 9.04 3.42
N LEU A 60 14.32 8.11 3.74
CA LEU A 60 15.23 8.22 4.88
C LEU A 60 16.28 9.34 4.73
N ASN A 61 16.35 10.01 3.58
CA ASN A 61 17.01 11.32 3.45
C ASN A 61 16.27 12.44 4.20
N ALA A 62 15.02 12.20 4.64
CA ALA A 62 14.23 13.03 5.54
C ALA A 62 13.55 12.15 6.62
N PRO A 63 14.30 11.66 7.63
CA PRO A 63 13.82 10.61 8.52
C PRO A 63 12.53 10.92 9.29
N LEU A 64 12.32 12.19 9.71
CA LEU A 64 11.10 12.59 10.41
C LEU A 64 9.85 12.45 9.51
N VAL A 65 9.98 12.80 8.23
CA VAL A 65 8.90 12.63 7.26
C VAL A 65 8.64 11.14 7.01
N ALA A 66 9.72 10.37 6.81
CA ALA A 66 9.64 8.93 6.60
C ALA A 66 8.94 8.21 7.76
N ASP A 67 9.26 8.60 9.00
CA ASP A 67 8.70 7.97 10.19
C ASP A 67 7.21 8.24 10.35
N HIS A 68 6.75 9.47 10.18
CA HIS A 68 5.32 9.79 10.28
C HIS A 68 4.50 9.18 9.14
N LEU A 69 5.04 9.12 7.92
CA LEU A 69 4.38 8.39 6.83
C LEU A 69 4.28 6.89 7.13
N SER A 70 5.37 6.30 7.63
CA SER A 70 5.41 4.89 8.05
C SER A 70 4.44 4.59 9.18
N GLU A 71 4.34 5.48 10.17
CA GLU A 71 3.43 5.38 11.32
C GLU A 71 1.96 5.46 10.90
N LEU A 72 1.59 6.39 10.01
CA LEU A 72 0.25 6.43 9.43
C LEU A 72 -0.05 5.14 8.66
N GLY A 73 0.91 4.63 7.89
CA GLY A 73 0.77 3.34 7.21
C GLY A 73 0.49 2.17 8.18
N VAL A 74 1.15 2.14 9.34
CA VAL A 74 0.85 1.18 10.42
C VAL A 74 -0.59 1.34 10.91
N TYR A 75 -1.01 2.57 11.21
CA TYR A 75 -2.36 2.85 11.68
C TYR A 75 -3.42 2.34 10.69
N TYR A 76 -3.30 2.67 9.41
CA TYR A 76 -4.27 2.26 8.38
C TYR A 76 -4.30 0.75 8.16
N ARG A 77 -3.13 0.08 8.15
CA ARG A 77 -3.06 -1.40 8.04
C ARG A 77 -3.77 -2.12 9.17
N THR A 78 -3.85 -1.51 10.35
CA THR A 78 -4.52 -2.12 11.52
C THR A 78 -6.03 -1.91 11.52
N ARG A 79 -6.57 -0.95 10.77
CA ARG A 79 -8.02 -0.63 10.79
C ARG A 79 -8.90 -1.81 10.36
N GLY A 80 -8.39 -2.69 9.50
CA GLY A 80 -9.03 -3.93 9.07
C GLY A 80 -9.39 -4.91 10.21
N GLU A 81 -8.84 -4.71 11.42
CA GLU A 81 -9.12 -5.53 12.61
C GLU A 81 -10.21 -4.91 13.52
N PHE A 82 -10.69 -3.70 13.23
CA PHE A 82 -11.62 -2.98 14.11
C PHE A 82 -13.04 -2.90 13.52
N PRO A 83 -14.09 -3.27 14.30
CA PRO A 83 -15.47 -3.04 13.89
C PRO A 83 -15.75 -1.55 13.62
N GLY A 84 -16.55 -1.25 12.59
CA GLY A 84 -16.92 0.11 12.22
C GLY A 84 -15.87 0.85 11.38
N SER A 85 -14.93 0.12 10.78
CA SER A 85 -14.00 0.62 9.76
C SER A 85 -13.98 -0.31 8.54
N PHE A 86 -13.12 0.00 7.57
CA PHE A 86 -12.90 -0.80 6.37
C PHE A 86 -12.18 -2.11 6.71
N SER A 87 -12.46 -3.18 5.94
CA SER A 87 -11.82 -4.49 6.08
C SER A 87 -10.44 -4.54 5.43
N HIS A 88 -9.69 -5.62 5.65
CA HIS A 88 -8.43 -5.85 4.90
C HIS A 88 -8.67 -5.98 3.39
N ALA A 89 -9.78 -6.58 2.96
CA ALA A 89 -10.13 -6.65 1.55
C ALA A 89 -10.38 -5.27 0.95
N ASP A 90 -11.10 -4.41 1.67
CA ASP A 90 -11.33 -3.02 1.25
C ASP A 90 -10.01 -2.24 1.13
N ARG A 91 -9.06 -2.51 2.04
CA ARG A 91 -7.73 -1.87 2.04
C ARG A 91 -6.94 -2.25 0.78
N GLU A 92 -6.81 -3.54 0.49
CA GLU A 92 -6.06 -4.00 -0.68
C GLU A 92 -6.80 -3.69 -2.00
N TRP A 93 -8.13 -3.57 -1.97
CA TRP A 93 -8.89 -3.07 -3.12
C TRP A 93 -8.47 -1.65 -3.51
N VAL A 94 -8.20 -0.78 -2.53
CA VAL A 94 -7.62 0.55 -2.79
C VAL A 94 -6.28 0.44 -3.49
N ASP A 95 -5.39 -0.43 -3.04
CA ASP A 95 -4.07 -0.61 -3.66
C ASP A 95 -4.16 -1.03 -5.14
N ILE A 96 -5.11 -1.93 -5.46
CA ILE A 96 -5.32 -2.44 -6.82
C ILE A 96 -5.94 -1.38 -7.74
N VAL A 97 -7.04 -0.75 -7.30
CA VAL A 97 -7.75 0.25 -8.12
C VAL A 97 -6.88 1.50 -8.30
N LEU A 98 -6.27 1.98 -7.22
CA LEU A 98 -5.47 3.20 -7.28
C LEU A 98 -4.14 2.96 -7.98
N GLY A 99 -3.52 1.79 -7.79
CA GLY A 99 -2.33 1.39 -8.53
C GLY A 99 -2.58 1.37 -10.04
N GLU A 100 -3.73 0.85 -10.48
CA GLU A 100 -4.13 0.92 -11.89
C GLU A 100 -4.34 2.36 -12.34
N HIS A 101 -5.21 3.11 -11.65
CA HIS A 101 -5.61 4.47 -12.01
C HIS A 101 -4.43 5.46 -12.07
N LEU A 102 -3.48 5.35 -11.14
CA LEU A 102 -2.31 6.22 -11.09
C LEU A 102 -1.13 5.68 -11.90
N GLY A 103 -1.26 4.48 -12.49
CA GLY A 103 -0.23 3.85 -13.32
C GLY A 103 0.97 3.34 -12.52
N PHE A 104 0.76 2.81 -11.32
CA PHE A 104 1.78 2.17 -10.48
C PHE A 104 1.20 1.00 -9.69
N ASN A 105 0.92 -0.13 -10.35
CA ASN A 105 0.45 -1.32 -9.67
C ASN A 105 1.58 -2.10 -9.00
N MET A 106 1.32 -2.62 -7.81
CA MET A 106 2.29 -3.40 -7.03
C MET A 106 1.83 -4.85 -6.90
N TRP A 107 2.57 -5.77 -7.51
CA TRP A 107 2.26 -7.21 -7.50
C TRP A 107 1.96 -7.77 -6.11
N GLY A 108 2.72 -7.34 -5.09
CA GLY A 108 2.51 -7.77 -3.70
C GLY A 108 1.08 -7.52 -3.22
N HIS A 109 0.51 -6.35 -3.53
CA HIS A 109 -0.85 -5.97 -3.11
C HIS A 109 -1.94 -6.73 -3.88
N ILE A 110 -1.69 -7.12 -5.13
CA ILE A 110 -2.61 -7.99 -5.88
C ILE A 110 -2.73 -9.34 -5.18
N LEU A 111 -1.60 -9.96 -4.81
CA LEU A 111 -1.62 -11.25 -4.10
C LEU A 111 -2.23 -11.15 -2.72
N ASP A 112 -1.93 -10.09 -1.97
CA ASP A 112 -2.54 -9.88 -0.66
C ASP A 112 -4.05 -9.69 -0.77
N GLY A 113 -4.49 -8.87 -1.74
CA GLY A 113 -5.90 -8.66 -2.03
C GLY A 113 -6.63 -9.99 -2.19
N VAL A 114 -6.11 -10.86 -3.05
CA VAL A 114 -6.69 -12.20 -3.24
C VAL A 114 -6.65 -13.01 -1.94
N ALA A 115 -5.57 -12.95 -1.17
CA ALA A 115 -5.44 -13.65 0.11
C ALA A 115 -6.44 -13.17 1.18
N VAL A 116 -6.84 -11.89 1.15
CA VAL A 116 -7.85 -11.32 2.07
C VAL A 116 -9.28 -11.37 1.53
N GLY A 117 -9.49 -11.89 0.32
CA GLY A 117 -10.82 -12.13 -0.24
C GLY A 117 -11.25 -11.17 -1.36
N VAL A 118 -10.35 -10.36 -1.92
CA VAL A 118 -10.62 -9.67 -3.19
C VAL A 118 -10.74 -10.72 -4.29
N ARG A 119 -11.86 -10.67 -5.01
CA ARG A 119 -12.17 -11.64 -6.06
C ARG A 119 -11.17 -11.49 -7.23
N PRO A 120 -10.46 -12.56 -7.66
CA PRO A 120 -9.52 -12.49 -8.80
C PRO A 120 -10.15 -11.90 -10.06
N GLU A 121 -11.42 -12.21 -10.33
CA GLU A 121 -12.20 -11.66 -11.44
C GLU A 121 -12.35 -10.15 -11.36
N ALA A 122 -12.50 -9.58 -10.17
CA ALA A 122 -12.54 -8.13 -9.98
C ALA A 122 -11.17 -7.48 -10.23
N VAL A 123 -10.08 -8.17 -9.85
CA VAL A 123 -8.72 -7.72 -10.17
C VAL A 123 -8.49 -7.71 -11.68
N TYR A 124 -8.89 -8.77 -12.40
CA TYR A 124 -8.81 -8.78 -13.87
C TYR A 124 -9.68 -7.68 -14.49
N ALA A 125 -10.87 -7.44 -13.95
CA ALA A 125 -11.77 -6.39 -14.44
C ALA A 125 -11.11 -5.00 -14.38
N VAL A 126 -10.41 -4.69 -13.29
CA VAL A 126 -9.66 -3.44 -13.13
C VAL A 126 -8.46 -3.39 -14.08
N LEU A 127 -7.58 -4.40 -14.03
CA LEU A 127 -6.34 -4.41 -14.81
C LEU A 127 -6.57 -4.41 -16.33
N GLU A 128 -7.68 -4.99 -16.78
CA GLU A 128 -8.01 -5.15 -18.21
C GLU A 128 -9.12 -4.21 -18.67
N HIS A 129 -9.51 -3.26 -17.83
CA HIS A 129 -10.58 -2.29 -18.09
C HIS A 129 -11.92 -2.94 -18.49
N ARG A 130 -12.20 -4.13 -17.95
CA ARG A 130 -13.48 -4.86 -18.13
C ARG A 130 -14.44 -4.54 -16.98
N GLU A 131 -14.72 -3.26 -16.80
CA GLU A 131 -15.56 -2.75 -15.70
C GLU A 131 -16.89 -3.49 -15.59
N GLY A 132 -17.49 -3.96 -16.70
CA GLY A 132 -18.74 -4.73 -16.71
C GLY A 132 -18.73 -6.02 -15.86
N ASP A 133 -17.55 -6.56 -15.56
CA ASP A 133 -17.38 -7.79 -14.77
C ASP A 133 -17.32 -7.55 -13.25
N LEU A 134 -17.26 -6.27 -12.83
CA LEU A 134 -17.40 -5.85 -11.44
C LEU A 134 -18.86 -5.96 -11.01
N THR A 135 -19.06 -6.44 -9.78
CA THR A 135 -20.33 -6.27 -9.07
C THR A 135 -20.61 -4.79 -8.84
N GLU A 136 -21.85 -4.45 -8.50
CA GLU A 136 -22.22 -3.06 -8.25
C GLU A 136 -21.42 -2.44 -7.10
N ASP A 137 -21.23 -3.19 -6.00
CA ASP A 137 -20.44 -2.72 -4.85
C ASP A 137 -18.97 -2.50 -5.21
N GLU A 138 -18.34 -3.45 -5.91
CA GLU A 138 -16.94 -3.31 -6.37
C GLU A 138 -16.78 -2.11 -7.31
N ARG A 139 -17.74 -1.91 -8.23
CA ARG A 139 -17.76 -0.79 -9.19
C ARG A 139 -17.89 0.55 -8.47
N GLN A 140 -18.85 0.69 -7.56
CA GLN A 140 -19.07 1.93 -6.81
C GLN A 140 -17.86 2.25 -5.92
N MET A 141 -17.26 1.25 -5.27
CA MET A 141 -16.02 1.43 -4.50
C MET A 141 -14.85 1.85 -5.41
N ALA A 142 -14.68 1.21 -6.57
CA ALA A 142 -13.62 1.59 -7.51
C ALA A 142 -13.81 3.02 -8.04
N GLN A 143 -15.06 3.42 -8.33
CA GLN A 143 -15.41 4.76 -8.75
C GLN A 143 -15.12 5.79 -7.65
N TYR A 144 -15.46 5.49 -6.38
CA TYR A 144 -15.13 6.34 -5.24
C TYR A 144 -13.62 6.59 -5.15
N ILE A 145 -12.82 5.54 -5.24
CA ILE A 145 -11.34 5.61 -5.16
C ILE A 145 -10.78 6.50 -6.28
N ARG A 146 -11.19 6.26 -7.53
CA ARG A 146 -10.74 7.02 -8.72
C ARG A 146 -11.15 8.49 -8.63
N ARG A 147 -12.42 8.77 -8.29
CA ARG A 147 -12.93 10.14 -8.13
C ARG A 147 -12.27 10.89 -6.99
N LEU A 148 -11.98 10.23 -5.86
CA LEU A 148 -11.19 10.85 -4.80
C LEU A 148 -9.78 11.21 -5.27
N ALA A 149 -9.13 10.33 -6.04
CA ALA A 149 -7.82 10.60 -6.62
C ALA A 149 -7.82 11.78 -7.61
N ASP A 150 -8.91 11.94 -8.35
CA ASP A 150 -9.09 13.02 -9.33
C ASP A 150 -9.62 14.33 -8.71
N GLY A 151 -9.97 14.33 -7.41
CA GLY A 151 -10.60 15.48 -6.76
C GLY A 151 -12.02 15.75 -7.25
N ALA A 152 -12.73 14.71 -7.70
CA ALA A 152 -14.01 14.77 -8.40
C ALA A 152 -15.13 14.01 -7.66
N LEU A 153 -15.06 13.92 -6.33
CA LEU A 153 -16.12 13.30 -5.53
C LEU A 153 -17.43 14.10 -5.62
N GLU A 154 -18.52 13.36 -5.77
CA GLU A 154 -19.89 13.85 -5.67
C GLU A 154 -20.48 13.52 -4.28
N ALA A 155 -21.59 14.17 -3.91
CA ALA A 155 -22.25 13.90 -2.63
C ALA A 155 -22.68 12.43 -2.48
N SER A 156 -23.16 11.83 -3.57
CA SER A 156 -23.56 10.41 -3.60
C SER A 156 -22.40 9.45 -3.34
N ASP A 157 -21.17 9.83 -3.72
CA ASP A 157 -19.98 9.02 -3.46
C ASP A 157 -19.71 8.95 -1.94
N TRP A 158 -19.83 10.10 -1.26
CA TRP A 158 -19.72 10.17 0.20
C TRP A 158 -20.84 9.41 0.91
N ASP A 159 -22.08 9.59 0.48
CA ASP A 159 -23.24 8.91 1.07
C ASP A 159 -23.11 7.39 0.99
N PHE A 160 -22.56 6.88 -0.13
CA PHE A 160 -22.27 5.47 -0.31
C PHE A 160 -21.28 4.94 0.73
N VAL A 161 -20.09 5.54 0.85
CA VAL A 161 -19.07 5.07 1.82
C VAL A 161 -19.50 5.28 3.27
N GLN A 162 -20.26 6.34 3.56
CA GLN A 162 -20.82 6.59 4.88
C GLN A 162 -21.89 5.55 5.23
N THR A 163 -22.73 5.16 4.27
CA THR A 163 -23.72 4.09 4.50
C THR A 163 -23.03 2.76 4.77
N LYS A 164 -21.93 2.47 4.05
CA LYS A 164 -21.17 1.23 4.17
C LYS A 164 -20.43 1.09 5.51
N TYR A 165 -19.76 2.16 5.96
CA TYR A 165 -18.85 2.08 7.13
C TYR A 165 -19.25 2.96 8.32
N GLY A 166 -20.29 3.79 8.19
CA GLY A 166 -20.56 4.90 9.10
C GLY A 166 -19.55 6.05 8.94
N THR A 167 -19.80 7.16 9.62
CA THR A 167 -18.98 8.38 9.49
C THR A 167 -17.49 8.14 9.81
N ARG A 168 -17.21 7.41 10.89
CA ARG A 168 -15.82 7.13 11.29
C ARG A 168 -15.07 6.33 10.23
N GLY A 169 -15.65 5.21 9.80
CA GLY A 169 -15.03 4.34 8.80
C GLY A 169 -14.88 5.03 7.45
N ALA A 170 -15.85 5.87 7.04
CA ALA A 170 -15.74 6.68 5.83
C ALA A 170 -14.56 7.68 5.88
N VAL A 171 -14.35 8.34 7.03
CA VAL A 171 -13.19 9.22 7.24
C VAL A 171 -11.88 8.42 7.19
N GLU A 172 -11.81 7.31 7.92
CA GLU A 172 -10.60 6.46 7.95
C GLU A 172 -10.27 5.90 6.56
N TYR A 173 -11.28 5.46 5.79
CA TYR A 173 -11.12 4.93 4.44
C TYR A 173 -10.64 6.00 3.45
N SER A 174 -11.24 7.19 3.49
CA SER A 174 -10.83 8.31 2.64
C SER A 174 -9.41 8.77 2.95
N ALA A 175 -9.04 8.81 4.23
CA ALA A 175 -7.70 9.15 4.67
C ALA A 175 -6.67 8.09 4.25
N TRP A 176 -7.03 6.80 4.25
CA TRP A 176 -6.19 5.73 3.70
C TRP A 176 -5.95 5.93 2.19
N ILE A 177 -6.99 6.19 1.40
CA ILE A 177 -6.83 6.45 -0.04
C ILE A 177 -5.91 7.65 -0.28
N ALA A 178 -6.12 8.77 0.43
CA ALA A 178 -5.26 9.96 0.32
C ALA A 178 -3.80 9.69 0.70
N HIS A 179 -3.58 8.87 1.72
CA HIS A 179 -2.24 8.43 2.11
C HIS A 179 -1.59 7.58 1.03
N LEU A 180 -2.35 6.69 0.38
CA LEU A 180 -1.82 5.87 -0.71
C LEU A 180 -1.55 6.69 -1.98
N ILE A 181 -2.39 7.69 -2.31
CA ILE A 181 -2.11 8.65 -3.39
C ILE A 181 -0.74 9.30 -3.14
N THR A 182 -0.52 9.80 -1.91
CA THR A 182 0.77 10.39 -1.52
C THR A 182 1.90 9.39 -1.72
N THR A 183 1.73 8.14 -1.27
CA THR A 183 2.75 7.09 -1.40
C THR A 183 3.09 6.80 -2.86
N ILE A 184 2.10 6.57 -3.73
CA ILE A 184 2.31 6.28 -5.15
C ILE A 184 3.00 7.45 -5.84
N ARG A 185 2.55 8.69 -5.60
CA ARG A 185 3.16 9.88 -6.21
C ARG A 185 4.60 10.10 -5.76
N LEU A 186 4.92 9.84 -4.49
CA LEU A 186 6.29 9.90 -4.00
C LEU A 186 7.17 8.81 -4.63
N ILE A 187 6.66 7.58 -4.75
CA ILE A 187 7.38 6.50 -5.45
C ILE A 187 7.69 6.90 -6.89
N GLN A 188 6.69 7.40 -7.63
CA GLN A 188 6.87 7.85 -9.01
C GLN A 188 7.91 8.99 -9.10
N ALA A 189 7.92 9.92 -8.13
CA ALA A 189 8.88 11.01 -8.08
C ALA A 189 10.31 10.54 -7.80
N PHE A 190 10.49 9.53 -6.93
CA PHE A 190 11.80 9.09 -6.46
C PHE A 190 12.43 8.00 -7.31
N LEU A 191 11.61 7.10 -7.83
CA LEU A 191 12.04 5.85 -8.44
C LEU A 191 11.61 5.73 -9.89
N ALA A 192 10.92 6.73 -10.45
CA ALA A 192 10.24 6.63 -11.73
C ALA A 192 9.18 5.50 -11.76
N ASN A 193 8.46 5.39 -12.89
CA ASN A 193 7.44 4.38 -13.06
C ASN A 193 8.04 3.03 -13.47
N HIS A 194 8.48 2.24 -12.50
CA HIS A 194 9.02 0.88 -12.70
C HIS A 194 8.05 -0.23 -12.27
N SER A 195 6.74 -0.02 -12.42
CA SER A 195 5.77 -1.11 -12.24
C SER A 195 5.69 -2.00 -13.48
N ASP A 196 5.37 -3.29 -13.27
CA ASP A 196 4.93 -4.16 -14.35
C ASP A 196 3.68 -3.56 -15.02
N SER A 197 3.48 -3.85 -16.32
CA SER A 197 2.25 -3.43 -17.00
C SER A 197 1.05 -4.23 -16.47
N ASN A 198 -0.15 -3.66 -16.61
CA ASN A 198 -1.38 -4.33 -16.18
C ASN A 198 -1.59 -5.68 -16.88
N GLU A 199 -1.20 -5.80 -18.15
CA GLU A 199 -1.26 -7.05 -18.90
C GLU A 199 -0.33 -8.12 -18.31
N VAL A 200 0.89 -7.73 -17.93
CA VAL A 200 1.85 -8.63 -17.27
C VAL A 200 1.31 -9.08 -15.92
N LEU A 201 0.76 -8.17 -15.13
CA LEU A 201 0.18 -8.47 -13.82
C LEU A 201 -1.04 -9.39 -13.92
N ALA A 202 -1.94 -9.14 -14.87
CA ALA A 202 -3.11 -9.98 -15.12
C ALA A 202 -2.70 -11.39 -15.58
N ALA A 203 -1.73 -11.50 -16.50
CA ALA A 203 -1.21 -12.79 -16.94
C ALA A 203 -0.53 -13.56 -15.79
N ARG A 204 0.22 -12.85 -14.94
CA ARG A 204 0.87 -13.42 -13.75
C ARG A 204 -0.14 -13.94 -12.73
N LEU A 205 -1.20 -13.17 -12.45
CA LEU A 205 -2.28 -13.62 -11.56
C LEU A 205 -3.01 -14.85 -12.10
N ARG A 206 -3.32 -14.89 -13.41
CA ARG A 206 -3.93 -16.08 -14.04
C ARG A 206 -3.07 -17.32 -13.85
N LYS A 207 -1.77 -17.19 -14.12
CA LYS A 207 -0.81 -18.29 -13.95
C LYS A 207 -0.79 -18.76 -12.50
N PHE A 208 -0.65 -17.84 -11.56
CA PHE A 208 -0.62 -18.13 -10.12
C PHE A 208 -1.86 -18.93 -9.66
N ILE A 209 -3.06 -18.50 -10.07
CA ILE A 209 -4.31 -19.17 -9.73
C ILE A 209 -4.43 -20.54 -10.41
N THR A 210 -4.05 -20.63 -11.70
CA THR A 210 -4.10 -21.88 -12.46
C THR A 210 -3.15 -22.93 -11.90
N ASP A 211 -1.96 -22.52 -11.48
CA ASP A 211 -0.94 -23.38 -10.91
C ASP A 211 -1.26 -23.80 -9.46
N GLY A 212 -2.24 -23.15 -8.82
CA GLY A 212 -2.63 -23.43 -7.44
C GLY A 212 -1.54 -23.05 -6.42
N GLU A 213 -0.78 -21.99 -6.71
CA GLU A 213 0.27 -21.50 -5.82
C GLU A 213 -0.30 -21.05 -4.46
N GLN A 214 0.52 -21.18 -3.41
CA GLN A 214 0.11 -20.80 -2.06
C GLN A 214 0.05 -19.27 -1.91
N LEU A 215 -1.13 -18.77 -1.52
CA LEU A 215 -1.33 -17.36 -1.19
C LEU A 215 -0.49 -16.93 0.03
N PRO A 216 -0.05 -15.66 0.08
CA PRO A 216 0.65 -15.14 1.25
C PRO A 216 -0.23 -15.18 2.50
N ASP A 217 0.38 -15.23 3.68
CA ASP A 217 -0.36 -15.00 4.93
C ASP A 217 -0.80 -13.52 4.98
N PRO A 218 -2.12 -13.24 4.93
CA PRO A 218 -2.62 -11.87 4.89
C PRO A 218 -2.31 -11.08 6.16
N LYS A 219 -2.01 -11.76 7.28
CA LYS A 219 -1.69 -11.12 8.56
C LYS A 219 -0.20 -10.91 8.77
N ALA A 220 0.67 -11.48 7.95
CA ALA A 220 2.12 -11.35 8.09
C ALA A 220 2.60 -9.88 8.06
N ARG A 221 1.81 -8.99 7.46
CA ARG A 221 2.13 -7.55 7.29
C ARG A 221 1.17 -6.62 8.01
N VAL A 222 0.33 -7.16 8.89
CA VAL A 222 -0.46 -6.35 9.82
C VAL A 222 0.36 -6.19 11.10
N PRO A 223 0.86 -4.98 11.42
CA PRO A 223 1.60 -4.76 12.65
C PRO A 223 0.73 -5.14 13.84
N LYS A 224 1.29 -5.86 14.81
CA LYS A 224 0.67 -5.94 16.13
C LYS A 224 0.85 -4.57 16.77
N MET A 225 -0.25 -3.85 16.96
CA MET A 225 -0.22 -2.67 17.83
C MET A 225 0.00 -3.18 19.25
N GLU A 226 1.25 -3.23 19.71
CA GLU A 226 1.50 -3.15 21.14
C GLU A 226 1.05 -1.76 21.55
N TYR A 227 -0.15 -1.66 22.12
CA TYR A 227 -0.62 -0.42 22.70
C TYR A 227 0.23 -0.17 23.95
N GLU A 228 1.40 0.46 23.78
CA GLU A 228 2.03 1.14 24.90
C GLU A 228 1.13 2.32 25.24
N GLU A 229 0.38 2.21 26.33
CA GLU A 229 -0.28 3.38 26.92
C GLU A 229 0.78 4.49 27.09
N PRO A 230 0.50 5.73 26.68
CA PRO A 230 1.41 6.84 26.93
C PRO A 230 1.53 7.03 28.45
N GLY A 231 2.58 6.47 29.05
CA GLY A 231 2.78 6.47 30.50
C GLY A 231 3.62 5.33 31.08
N ALA A 232 4.01 4.31 30.30
CA ALA A 232 4.86 3.25 30.80
C ALA A 232 6.36 3.48 30.49
N ARG A 233 7.00 4.22 31.40
CA ARG A 233 8.45 4.46 31.64
C ARG A 233 9.08 5.74 31.06
#